data_AF-A0A838UV30-F1
#
_entry.id   AF-A0A838UV30-F1
#
_cell.length_a   1.000
_cell.length_b   1.000
_cell.length_c   1.000
_cell.angle_alpha   90.00
_cell.angle_beta   90.00
_cell.angle_gamma   90.00
#
_symmetry.space_group_name_H-M   'P 1'
#
loop_
_entity.id
_entity.type
_entity.pdbx_description
1 polymer ?
#
loop_
_entity_poly.entity_id
_entity_poly.type
_entity_poly.pdbx_seq_one_letter_code
_entity_poly.pdbx_strand_id
1 'polypeptide(L)'
;MLFVLGTLGVLAFIVGALLLVGHFYPGSSAELIDWKPTRSPEVEVQNEIDDVRQMLEAQNEMRRRRGAPEISEADLEASVAEDERLRLRARGDFEAR
;
A
#
# COMPACT_ATOMS: atom_id res chain seq x y z
N MET A 1 -32.95 -29.96 5.40
CA MET A 1 -33.59 -28.63 5.51
C MET A 1 -33.23 -27.92 6.82
N LEU A 2 -33.54 -28.49 7.99
CA LEU A 2 -33.25 -27.87 9.30
C LEU A 2 -31.76 -27.58 9.54
N PHE A 3 -30.88 -28.53 9.17
CA PHE A 3 -29.42 -28.33 9.22
C PHE A 3 -28.97 -27.14 8.36
N VAL A 4 -29.40 -27.09 7.09
CA VAL A 4 -29.04 -26.03 6.15
C VAL A 4 -29.52 -24.65 6.64
N LEU A 5 -30.77 -24.55 7.07
CA LEU A 5 -31.33 -23.31 7.61
C LEU A 5 -30.62 -22.89 8.91
N GLY A 6 -30.27 -23.85 9.77
CA GLY A 6 -29.48 -23.60 10.98
C GLY A 6 -28.09 -23.05 10.67
N THR A 7 -27.36 -23.67 9.74
CA THR A 7 -26.02 -23.21 9.33
C THR A 7 -26.09 -21.80 8.72
N LEU A 8 -27.06 -21.55 7.84
CA LEU A 8 -27.26 -20.21 7.26
C LEU A 8 -27.63 -19.17 8.32
N GLY A 9 -28.45 -19.54 9.30
CA GLY A 9 -28.81 -18.68 10.42
C GLY A 9 -27.60 -18.29 11.28
N VAL A 10 -26.73 -19.25 11.61
CA VAL A 10 -25.50 -18.98 12.37
C VAL A 10 -24.55 -18.07 11.56
N LEU A 11 -24.37 -18.33 10.27
CA LEU A 11 -23.54 -17.50 9.41
C LEU A 11 -24.08 -16.07 9.31
N ALA A 12 -25.38 -15.92 9.07
CA ALA A 12 -26.04 -14.61 9.00
C ALA A 12 -25.93 -13.86 10.34
N PHE A 13 -26.04 -14.56 11.47
CA PHE A 13 -25.83 -13.98 12.78
C PHE A 13 -24.39 -13.48 12.98
N ILE A 14 -23.39 -14.28 12.62
CA ILE A 14 -21.97 -13.88 12.73
C ILE A 14 -21.70 -12.65 11.86
N VAL A 15 -22.12 -12.67 10.59
CA VAL A 15 -21.95 -11.53 9.68
C VAL A 15 -22.69 -10.30 10.22
N GLY A 16 -23.93 -10.46 10.67
CA GLY A 16 -24.72 -9.37 11.25
C GLY A 16 -24.03 -8.76 12.48
N ALA A 17 -23.50 -9.59 13.37
CA ALA A 17 -22.76 -9.13 14.55
C ALA A 17 -21.50 -8.35 14.17
N LEU A 18 -20.72 -8.83 13.19
CA LEU A 18 -19.53 -8.13 12.70
C LEU A 18 -19.87 -6.78 12.06
N LEU A 19 -20.93 -6.71 11.25
CA LEU A 19 -21.40 -5.46 10.66
C LEU A 19 -21.86 -4.47 11.73
N LEU A 20 -22.54 -4.95 12.77
CA LEU A 20 -23.01 -4.11 13.87
C LEU A 20 -21.83 -3.54 14.66
N VAL A 21 -20.84 -4.37 15.00
CA VAL A 21 -19.60 -3.91 15.65
C VAL A 21 -18.88 -2.90 14.77
N GLY A 22 -18.68 -3.18 13.48
CA GLY A 22 -18.00 -2.25 12.58
C GLY A 22 -18.75 -0.93 12.36
N HIS A 23 -20.09 -0.95 12.38
CA HIS A 23 -20.89 0.27 12.22
C HIS A 23 -20.92 1.14 13.48
N PHE A 24 -21.01 0.52 14.66
CA PHE A 24 -21.13 1.24 15.93
C PHE A 24 -19.78 1.54 16.60
N TYR A 25 -18.68 0.92 16.17
CA TYR A 25 -17.35 1.20 16.69
C TYR A 25 -16.72 2.41 15.99
N PRO A 26 -16.42 3.51 16.70
CA PRO A 26 -15.90 4.74 16.10
C PRO A 26 -14.39 4.72 15.81
N GLY A 27 -13.67 3.71 16.28
CA GLY A 27 -12.21 3.57 16.10
C GLY A 27 -11.82 2.81 14.84
N SER A 28 -10.52 2.78 14.54
CA SER A 28 -10.00 2.02 13.40
C SER A 28 -10.15 0.52 13.64
N SER A 29 -10.46 -0.26 12.60
CA SER A 29 -10.50 -1.74 12.69
C SER A 29 -9.17 -2.33 13.17
N ALA A 30 -8.05 -1.62 13.00
CA ALA A 30 -6.75 -2.01 13.53
C ALA A 30 -6.67 -1.88 15.06
N GLU A 31 -7.38 -0.91 15.65
CA GLU A 31 -7.44 -0.68 17.09
C GLU A 31 -8.31 -1.74 17.78
N LEU A 32 -9.34 -2.27 17.11
CA LEU A 32 -10.18 -3.37 17.62
C LEU A 32 -9.39 -4.63 17.98
N ILE A 33 -8.29 -4.89 17.26
CA ILE A 33 -7.47 -6.09 17.40
C ILE A 33 -6.09 -5.80 18.02
N ASP A 34 -5.88 -4.57 18.52
CA ASP A 34 -4.59 -4.06 19.00
C ASP A 34 -3.43 -4.39 18.05
N TRP A 35 -3.67 -4.23 16.74
CA TRP A 35 -2.62 -4.51 15.75
C TRP A 35 -1.52 -3.46 15.86
N LYS A 36 -0.33 -3.90 16.27
CA LYS A 36 0.88 -3.09 16.31
C LYS A 36 1.90 -3.60 15.30
N PRO A 37 2.62 -2.72 14.59
CA PRO A 37 3.74 -3.13 13.74
C PRO A 37 4.70 -4.03 14.52
N THR A 38 5.19 -5.08 13.88
CA THR A 38 6.11 -6.05 14.50
C THR A 38 7.52 -5.48 14.67
N ARG A 39 7.81 -4.33 14.07
CA ARG A 39 9.11 -3.66 14.03
C ARG A 39 8.98 -2.22 14.53
N SER A 40 10.07 -1.66 15.03
CA SER A 40 10.09 -0.26 15.42
C SER A 40 10.08 0.65 14.18
N PRO A 41 9.60 1.90 14.31
CA PRO A 41 9.58 2.85 13.21
C PRO A 41 10.94 3.07 12.55
N GLU A 42 12.02 3.09 13.35
CA GLU A 42 13.38 3.30 12.84
C GLU A 42 13.83 2.14 11.94
N VAL A 43 13.46 0.91 12.31
CA VAL A 43 13.76 -0.28 11.51
C VAL A 43 12.93 -0.29 10.23
N GLU A 44 11.69 0.19 10.28
CA GLU A 44 10.83 0.28 9.10
C GLU A 44 11.38 1.28 8.08
N VAL A 45 11.75 2.48 8.52
CA VAL A 45 12.40 3.49 7.67
C VAL A 45 13.71 2.96 7.06
N GLN A 46 14.52 2.27 7.86
CA GLN A 46 15.77 1.69 7.34
C GLN A 46 15.51 0.61 6.28
N ASN A 47 14.49 -0.23 6.48
CA ASN A 47 14.10 -1.23 5.48
C ASN A 47 13.63 -0.56 4.19
N GLU A 48 12.84 0.51 4.26
CA GLU A 48 12.38 1.24 3.08
C GLU A 48 13.56 1.83 2.28
N ILE A 49 14.54 2.42 2.97
CA ILE A 49 15.77 2.94 2.33
C ILE A 49 16.54 1.82 1.64
N ASP A 50 16.71 0.67 2.31
CA ASP A 50 17.45 -0.46 1.77
C ASP A 50 16.69 -1.13 0.61
N ASP A 51 15.37 -1.14 0.63
CA ASP A 51 14.53 -1.65 -0.47
C ASP A 51 14.66 -0.77 -1.72
N VAL A 52 14.62 0.56 -1.58
CA VAL A 52 14.84 1.49 -2.71
C VAL A 52 16.22 1.30 -3.31
N ARG A 53 17.26 1.14 -2.47
CA ARG A 53 18.63 0.89 -2.95
C ARG A 53 18.73 -0.41 -3.73
N GLN A 54 18.12 -1.49 -3.22
CA GLN A 54 18.08 -2.79 -3.92
C GLN A 54 17.34 -2.69 -5.26
N MET A 55 16.23 -1.96 -5.32
CA MET A 55 15.50 -1.71 -6.57
C MET A 55 16.36 -0.95 -7.58
N LEU A 56 17.06 0.10 -7.16
CA LEU A 56 17.96 0.88 -8.03
C LEU A 56 19.10 0.01 -8.57
N GLU A 57 19.72 -0.81 -7.72
CA GLU A 57 20.80 -1.72 -8.12
C GLU A 57 20.31 -2.76 -9.15
N ALA A 58 19.13 -3.35 -8.92
CA ALA A 58 18.53 -4.29 -9.85
C ALA A 58 18.23 -3.64 -11.22
N GLN A 59 17.76 -2.40 -11.24
CA GLN A 59 17.55 -1.64 -12.48
C GLN A 59 18.86 -1.36 -13.21
N ASN A 60 19.91 -0.95 -12.47
CA ASN A 60 21.23 -0.70 -13.05
C ASN A 60 21.87 -1.98 -13.59
N GLU A 61 21.69 -3.12 -12.94
CA GLU A 61 22.11 -4.42 -13.47
C GLU A 61 21.42 -4.73 -14.82
N MET A 62 20.11 -4.49 -14.93
CA MET A 62 19.38 -4.65 -16.18
C MET A 62 19.85 -3.67 -17.26
N ARG A 63 20.20 -2.43 -16.88
CA ARG A 63 20.75 -1.41 -17.79
C ARG A 63 22.14 -1.81 -18.31
N ARG A 64 23.03 -2.26 -17.42
CA ARG A 64 24.36 -2.80 -17.78
C ARG A 64 24.26 -3.91 -18.82
N ARG A 65 23.36 -4.87 -18.63
CA ARG A 65 23.15 -5.98 -19.59
C ARG A 65 22.72 -5.51 -20.98
N ARG A 66 22.03 -4.37 -21.07
CA ARG A 66 21.57 -3.78 -22.33
C ARG A 66 22.53 -2.73 -22.90
N GLY A 67 23.66 -2.48 -22.23
CA GLY A 67 24.60 -1.41 -22.59
C GLY A 67 24.05 0.00 -22.36
N ALA A 68 23.00 0.15 -21.57
CA ALA A 68 22.44 1.45 -21.20
C ALA A 68 23.21 2.05 -20.00
N PRO A 69 23.32 3.38 -19.92
CA PRO A 69 23.95 4.04 -18.78
C PRO A 69 23.17 3.77 -17.48
N GLU A 70 23.93 3.62 -16.40
CA GLU A 70 23.40 3.54 -15.05
C GLU A 70 22.75 4.85 -14.63
N ILE A 71 21.81 4.75 -13.69
CA ILE A 71 21.10 5.88 -13.11
C ILE A 71 21.55 6.03 -11.66
N SER A 72 21.85 7.26 -11.26
CA SER A 72 22.11 7.59 -9.86
C SER A 72 20.81 7.82 -9.09
N GLU A 73 20.89 7.83 -7.75
CA GLU A 73 19.74 8.16 -6.90
C GLU A 73 19.22 9.57 -7.17
N ALA A 74 20.11 10.54 -7.41
CA ALA A 74 19.74 11.91 -7.77
C ALA A 74 19.00 12.00 -9.13
N ASP A 75 19.41 11.19 -10.11
CA ASP A 75 18.73 11.11 -11.40
C ASP A 75 17.33 10.50 -11.24
N LEU A 76 17.21 9.47 -10.39
CA LEU A 76 15.93 8.85 -10.07
C LEU A 76 14.99 9.85 -9.39
N GLU A 77 15.47 10.58 -8.37
CA GLU A 77 14.72 11.64 -7.70
C GLU A 77 14.23 12.72 -8.67
N ALA A 78 15.10 13.17 -9.57
CA ALA A 78 14.75 14.15 -10.58
C ALA A 78 13.63 13.63 -11.51
N SER A 79 13.72 12.37 -11.94
CA SER A 79 12.70 11.74 -12.79
C SER A 79 11.35 11.59 -12.08
N VAL A 80 11.34 11.18 -10.81
CA VAL A 80 10.12 11.06 -10.01
C VAL A 80 9.47 12.43 -9.80
N ALA A 81 10.28 13.46 -9.52
CA ALA A 81 9.78 14.82 -9.35
C ALA A 81 9.16 15.38 -10.65
N GLU A 82 9.73 15.04 -11.81
CA GLU A 82 9.14 15.38 -13.11
C GLU A 82 7.82 14.64 -13.35
N ASP A 83 7.77 13.34 -13.10
CA ASP A 83 6.57 12.52 -13.25
C ASP A 83 5.42 13.00 -12.35
N GLU A 84 5.71 13.36 -11.10
CA GLU A 84 4.70 13.93 -10.18
C GLU A 84 4.20 15.29 -10.68
N ARG A 85 5.07 16.15 -11.20
CA ARG A 85 4.65 17.42 -11.82
C ARG A 85 3.73 17.17 -13.02
N LEU A 86 4.03 16.18 -13.85
CA LEU A 86 3.19 15.81 -15.00
C LEU A 86 1.84 15.25 -14.55
N ARG A 87 1.82 14.38 -13.53
CA ARG A 87 0.57 13.85 -12.93
C ARG A 87 -0.33 14.93 -12.36
N LEU A 88 0.24 15.89 -11.64
CA LEU A 88 -0.51 17.01 -11.07
C LEU A 88 -1.13 17.89 -12.16
N ARG A 89 -0.39 18.17 -13.24
CA ARG A 89 -0.92 18.90 -14.41
C ARG A 89 -2.07 18.13 -15.07
N ALA A 90 -1.88 16.83 -15.30
CA ALA A 90 -2.91 16.00 -15.92
C ALA A 90 -4.20 15.95 -15.07
N ARG A 91 -4.09 15.84 -13.73
CA ARG A 91 -5.27 15.91 -12.84
C ARG A 91 -5.98 17.26 -12.89
N GLY A 92 -5.22 18.37 -12.93
CA GLY A 92 -5.80 19.71 -13.05
C GLY A 92 -6.60 19.90 -14.35
N ASP A 93 -6.15 19.29 -15.44
CA ASP A 93 -6.86 19.32 -16.73
C ASP A 93 -8.19 18.53 -16.74
N PHE A 94 -8.33 17.52 -15.85
CA PHE A 94 -9.59 16.78 -15.71
C PHE A 94 -10.63 17.49 -14.84
N GLU A 95 -10.22 18.30 -13.85
CA GLU A 95 -11.15 19.09 -13.02
C GLU A 95 -11.60 20.40 -13.68
N ALA A 96 -10.88 20.86 -14.71
CA ALA A 96 -11.18 22.11 -15.41
C ALA A 96 -12.11 21.96 -16.64
N ARG A 97 -12.72 20.79 -16.86
CA ARG A 97 -13.64 20.51 -17.98
C ARG A 97 -15.05 20.18 -17.54
#